data_AF-A0A6A3HXZ6-F1
#
_entry.id   AF-A0A6A3HXZ6-F1
#
_cell.length_a   1.000
_cell.length_b   1.000
_cell.length_c   1.000
_cell.angle_alpha   90.00
_cell.angle_beta   90.00
_cell.angle_gamma   90.00
#
_symmetry.space_group_name_H-M   'P 1'
#
loop_
_entity.id
_entity.type
_entity.pdbx_description
1 polymer ?
#
loop_
_entity_poly.entity_id
_entity_poly.type
_entity_poly.pdbx_seq_one_letter_code
_entity_poly.pdbx_strand_id
1 'polypeptide(L)'
;MTTSPPRPYRRRSHFTKLQALQISERRRQVLTATYKELAAWAQAKFSLAPPPSKQTIGRALKSESQLRCATADCLMSQRDMNFVLH
;
A
#
# COMPACT_ATOMS: atom_id res chain seq x y z
N MET A 1 -35.22 -11.61 -22.55
CA MET A 1 -34.45 -11.27 -21.32
C MET A 1 -32.98 -11.49 -21.64
N THR A 2 -32.20 -10.41 -21.83
CA THR A 2 -30.83 -10.49 -22.33
C THR A 2 -29.86 -10.59 -21.15
N THR A 3 -29.39 -11.80 -20.86
CA THR A 3 -28.38 -12.04 -19.81
C THR A 3 -27.02 -11.59 -20.35
N SER A 4 -26.51 -10.47 -19.83
CA SER A 4 -25.15 -10.03 -20.14
C SER A 4 -24.13 -11.07 -19.66
N PRO A 5 -23.09 -11.38 -20.45
CA PRO A 5 -22.07 -12.33 -20.05
C PRO A 5 -21.35 -11.84 -18.78
N PRO A 6 -21.03 -12.74 -17.82
CA PRO A 6 -20.28 -12.36 -16.63
C PRO A 6 -18.90 -11.85 -17.05
N ARG A 7 -18.59 -10.60 -16.69
CA ARG A 7 -17.27 -10.01 -16.97
C ARG A 7 -16.19 -10.94 -16.40
N PRO A 8 -15.11 -11.23 -17.15
CA PRO A 8 -14.03 -12.05 -16.62
C PRO A 8 -13.50 -11.38 -15.36
N TYR A 9 -13.40 -12.16 -14.28
CA TYR A 9 -12.88 -11.69 -13.00
C TYR A 9 -11.44 -11.24 -13.20
N ARG A 10 -11.24 -9.93 -13.35
CA ARG A 10 -9.92 -9.34 -13.55
C ARG A 10 -9.20 -9.42 -12.22
N ARG A 11 -8.26 -10.37 -12.09
CA ARG A 11 -7.36 -10.47 -10.94
C ARG A 11 -6.72 -9.09 -10.74
N ARG A 12 -7.09 -8.43 -9.63
CA ARG A 12 -6.48 -7.18 -9.24
C ARG A 12 -5.07 -7.51 -8.78
N SER A 13 -4.06 -6.93 -9.43
CA SER A 13 -2.69 -7.04 -8.95
C SER A 13 -2.62 -6.36 -7.58
N HIS A 14 -2.58 -7.16 -6.52
CA HIS A 14 -2.38 -6.67 -5.17
C HIS A 14 -0.87 -6.56 -4.93
N PHE A 15 -0.43 -5.42 -4.43
CA PHE A 15 0.93 -5.30 -3.92
C PHE A 15 1.07 -6.16 -2.67
N THR A 16 2.21 -6.84 -2.56
CA THR A 16 2.61 -7.44 -1.29
C THR A 16 2.85 -6.35 -0.24
N LYS A 17 2.79 -6.71 1.06
CA LYS A 17 3.06 -5.75 2.14
C LYS A 17 4.43 -5.07 2.00
N LEU A 18 5.43 -5.83 1.57
CA LEU A 18 6.79 -5.33 1.32
C LEU A 18 6.81 -4.30 0.18
N GLN A 19 6.11 -4.57 -0.93
CA GLN A 19 6.00 -3.63 -2.05
C GLN A 19 5.28 -2.34 -1.65
N ALA A 20 4.21 -2.45 -0.85
CA ALA A 20 3.50 -1.28 -0.34
C ALA A 20 4.41 -0.39 0.54
N LEU A 21 5.22 -1.01 1.40
CA LEU A 21 6.21 -0.28 2.22
C LEU A 21 7.24 0.46 1.36
N GLN A 22 7.79 -0.21 0.34
CA GLN A 22 8.76 0.41 -0.57
C GLN A 22 8.17 1.59 -1.36
N ILE A 23 6.90 1.49 -1.79
CA ILE A 23 6.19 2.59 -2.46
C ILE A 23 5.97 3.77 -1.51
N SER A 24 5.56 3.49 -0.27
CA SER A 24 5.37 4.53 0.74
C SER A 24 6.69 5.22 1.10
N GLU A 25 7.78 4.46 1.22
CA GLU A 25 9.11 5.03 1.43
C GLU A 25 9.54 5.93 0.27
N ARG A 26 9.31 5.49 -0.97
CA ARG A 26 9.57 6.33 -2.14
C ARG A 26 8.77 7.62 -2.12
N ARG A 27 7.50 7.58 -1.68
CA ARG A 27 6.66 8.78 -1.50
C ARG A 27 7.17 9.70 -0.38
N ARG A 28 7.80 9.16 0.67
CA ARG A 28 8.44 9.99 1.71
C ARG A 28 9.68 10.70 1.19
N GLN A 29 10.50 10.01 0.40
CA GLN A 29 11.69 10.59 -0.22
C GLN A 29 11.35 11.68 -1.23
N VAL A 30 10.20 11.54 -1.91
CA VAL A 30 9.74 12.48 -2.93
C VAL A 30 8.30 12.87 -2.61
N LEU A 31 8.14 13.86 -1.71
CA LEU A 31 6.82 14.35 -1.28
C LEU A 31 5.96 14.90 -2.44
N THR A 32 6.59 15.33 -3.52
CA THR A 32 5.95 15.82 -4.75
C THR A 32 5.64 14.71 -5.76
N ALA A 33 5.99 13.46 -5.49
CA ALA A 33 5.76 12.36 -6.42
C ALA A 33 4.27 12.12 -6.63
N THR A 34 3.84 12.27 -7.88
CA THR A 34 2.45 12.03 -8.28
C THR A 34 2.17 10.52 -8.32
N TYR A 35 0.91 10.13 -8.19
CA TYR A 35 0.50 8.72 -8.31
C TYR A 35 0.98 8.03 -9.60
N LYS A 36 1.12 8.77 -10.72
CA LYS A 36 1.68 8.26 -11.97
C LYS A 36 3.17 7.94 -11.85
N GLU A 37 3.94 8.81 -11.22
CA GLU A 37 5.38 8.63 -10.97
C GLU A 37 5.63 7.44 -10.05
N LEU A 38 4.85 7.32 -8.97
CA LEU A 38 4.92 6.17 -8.06
C LEU A 38 4.53 4.86 -8.77
N ALA A 39 3.57 4.92 -9.70
CA ALA A 39 3.18 3.76 -10.48
C ALA A 39 4.27 3.34 -11.47
N ALA A 40 4.86 4.28 -12.20
CA ALA A 40 5.96 4.03 -13.14
C ALA A 40 7.20 3.51 -12.40
N TRP A 41 7.55 4.12 -11.27
CA TRP A 41 8.64 3.64 -10.41
C TRP A 41 8.37 2.23 -9.89
N ALA A 42 7.17 1.95 -9.38
CA ALA A 42 6.82 0.62 -8.89
C ALA A 42 6.84 -0.41 -10.03
N GLN A 43 6.40 -0.03 -11.22
CA GLN A 43 6.46 -0.87 -12.41
C GLN A 43 7.91 -1.24 -12.75
N ALA A 44 8.81 -0.25 -12.78
CA ALA A 44 10.24 -0.46 -13.06
C ALA A 44 10.95 -1.24 -11.95
N LYS A 45 10.63 -0.96 -10.68
CA LYS A 45 11.22 -1.61 -9.50
C LYS A 45 10.84 -3.09 -9.39
N PHE A 46 9.57 -3.41 -9.65
CA PHE A 46 9.02 -4.75 -9.43
C PHE A 46 8.76 -5.52 -10.73
N SER A 47 9.19 -4.98 -11.87
CA SER A 47 8.98 -5.55 -13.21
C SER A 47 7.53 -5.98 -13.45
N LEU A 48 6.57 -5.15 -13.02
CA LEU A 48 5.15 -5.46 -13.12
C LEU A 48 4.65 -5.18 -14.54
N ALA A 49 4.06 -6.19 -15.19
CA ALA A 49 3.31 -6.02 -16.41
C ALA A 49 1.83 -6.33 -16.10
N PRO A 50 0.87 -5.38 -16.12
CA PRO A 50 0.89 -3.95 -16.53
C PRO A 50 1.17 -2.92 -15.39
N PRO A 51 1.31 -1.62 -15.70
CA PRO A 51 1.46 -0.55 -14.70
C PRO A 51 0.37 -0.64 -13.62
N PRO A 52 0.75 -0.51 -12.34
CA PRO A 52 -0.21 -0.53 -11.25
C PRO A 52 -1.16 0.66 -11.37
N SER A 53 -2.46 0.37 -11.32
CA SER A 53 -3.50 1.40 -11.45
C SER A 53 -3.43 2.37 -10.27
N LYS A 54 -3.94 3.60 -10.46
CA LYS A 54 -4.01 4.62 -9.40
C LYS A 54 -4.66 4.08 -8.12
N GLN A 55 -5.68 3.24 -8.26
CA GLN A 55 -6.34 2.59 -7.12
C GLN A 55 -5.42 1.64 -6.35
N THR A 56 -4.55 0.91 -7.05
CA THR A 56 -3.61 -0.02 -6.43
C THR A 56 -2.54 0.74 -5.63
N ILE A 57 -2.01 1.83 -6.18
CA ILE A 57 -1.08 2.72 -5.46
C ILE A 57 -1.79 3.36 -4.25
N GLY A 58 -3.02 3.84 -4.43
CA GLY A 58 -3.82 4.39 -3.31
C GLY A 58 -4.05 3.39 -2.18
N ARG A 59 -4.33 2.12 -2.52
CA ARG A 59 -4.47 1.03 -1.53
C ARG A 59 -3.16 0.69 -0.83
N ALA A 60 -2.04 0.68 -1.54
CA ALA A 60 -0.72 0.47 -0.94
C ALA A 60 -0.41 1.53 0.12
N LEU A 61 -0.66 2.80 -0.23
CA LEU A 61 -0.45 3.94 0.68
C LEU A 61 -1.42 3.92 1.87
N LYS A 62 -2.70 3.61 1.64
CA LYS A 62 -3.67 3.47 2.74
C LYS A 62 -3.31 2.33 3.69
N SER A 63 -2.81 1.22 3.14
CA SER A 63 -2.35 0.08 3.94
C SER A 63 -1.11 0.43 4.76
N GLU A 64 -0.21 1.27 4.26
CA GLU A 64 0.90 1.82 5.07
C GLU A 64 0.40 2.71 6.20
N SER A 65 -0.54 3.62 5.93
CA SER A 65 -1.12 4.45 6.99
C SER A 65 -1.77 3.58 8.07
N GLN A 66 -2.52 2.55 7.69
CA GLN A 66 -3.09 1.60 8.65
C GLN A 66 -2.02 0.80 9.40
N LEU A 67 -1.00 0.28 8.71
CA LEU A 67 0.11 -0.41 9.35
C LEU A 67 0.85 0.50 10.33
N ARG A 68 1.01 1.78 10.01
CA ARG A 68 1.64 2.75 10.92
C ARG A 68 0.77 3.09 12.10
N CYS A 69 -0.53 3.29 11.91
CA CYS A 69 -1.45 3.47 13.02
C CYS A 69 -1.41 2.23 13.93
N ALA A 70 -1.45 1.03 13.36
CA ALA A 70 -1.34 -0.22 14.12
C ALA A 70 0.02 -0.37 14.82
N THR A 71 1.13 0.03 14.20
CA THR A 71 2.46 0.02 14.84
C THR A 71 2.55 1.06 15.95
N ALA A 72 2.03 2.27 15.74
CA ALA A 72 2.00 3.31 16.76
C ALA A 72 1.11 2.91 17.95
N ASP A 73 -0.04 2.30 17.68
CA ASP A 73 -0.96 1.75 18.66
C ASP A 73 -0.33 0.60 19.46
N CYS A 74 0.39 -0.30 18.78
CA CYS A 74 1.15 -1.37 19.41
C CYS A 74 2.34 -0.83 20.24
N LEU A 75 3.01 0.24 19.79
CA LEU A 75 4.07 0.90 20.57
C LEU A 75 3.51 1.66 21.78
N MET A 76 2.32 2.25 21.68
CA MET A 76 1.64 2.88 22.82
C MET A 76 1.18 1.83 23.83
N SER A 77 0.62 0.71 23.37
CA SER A 77 0.24 -0.41 24.23
C SER A 77 1.44 -1.06 24.94
N GLN A 78 2.61 -1.11 24.30
CA GLN A 78 3.85 -1.57 24.94
C GLN A 78 4.40 -0.58 25.98
N ARG A 79 4.20 0.73 25.79
CA ARG A 79 4.60 1.73 26.79
C ARG A 79 3.70 1.73 28.01
N ASP A 80 2.42 1.43 27.86
CA ASP A 80 1.45 1.28 28.95
C ASP A 80 1.80 0.08 29.85
N MET A 81 2.22 -1.04 29.26
CA MET A 81 2.67 -2.24 30.00
C MET A 81 4.02 -2.08 30.71
N ASN A 82 4.83 -1.08 30.34
CA ASN A 82 6.13 -0.83 30.96
C ASN A 82 6.05 0.17 32.13
N PHE A 83 4.85 0.63 32.52
CA PHE A 83 4.65 1.54 33.66
C PHE A 83 4.16 0.82 34.94
N VAL A 84 4.02 -0.51 34.93
CA VAL A 84 3.59 -1.31 36.09
C VAL A 84 4.78 -2.05 36.74
N LEU A 85 5.99 -1.53 36.59
CA LEU A 85 7.17 -2.04 37.28
C LEU A 85 8.13 -0.89 37.64
N HIS A 86 7.68 -0.02 38.55
CA HIS A 86 8.58 0.81 39.36
C HIS A 86 7.96 1.12 40.71
#